data_AF-A0A7S4D4N4-F1
#
_entry.id   AF-A0A7S4D4N4-F1
#
_cell.length_a   1.000
_cell.length_b   1.000
_cell.length_c   1.000
_cell.angle_alpha   90.00
_cell.angle_beta   90.00
_cell.angle_gamma   90.00
#
_symmetry.space_group_name_H-M   'P 1'
#
loop_
_entity.id
_entity.type
_entity.pdbx_description
1 polymer ?
#
loop_
_entity_poly.entity_id
_entity_poly.type
_entity_poly.pdbx_seq_one_letter_code
_entity_poly.pdbx_strand_id
1 'polypeptide(L)'
;TLMVALYISYEEIISYTTTKKSDFIDAKLAFKISSSTKKNPVQATTYADFMLKHERAEAASGKVPQIPLLGAGACTAGPGAPQKIDFRVSKATLANIAAAERAFDALVASHDVRVLAFQGFGSSFLKTLKVSPDAFCQMAIQLAYYQMTGTVKPTYEAAMMLPFRHGRTETVRSVSGESKAFVEAFQAAPEGGGGRAGRARL
;
A
#
# COMPACT_ATOMS: atom_id res chain seq x y z
N THR A 1 -23.48 6.61 -3.32
CA THR A 1 -22.46 7.05 -4.28
C THR A 1 -21.17 6.30 -4.00
N LEU A 2 -20.93 5.18 -4.70
CA LEU A 2 -19.66 4.45 -4.60
C LEU A 2 -18.57 5.33 -5.22
N MET A 3 -17.78 6.02 -4.40
CA MET A 3 -16.45 6.43 -4.84
C MET A 3 -15.56 5.20 -4.77
N VAL A 4 -15.35 4.55 -5.92
CA VAL A 4 -14.19 3.68 -6.11
C VAL A 4 -12.97 4.59 -6.12
N ALA A 5 -12.52 4.96 -4.92
CA ALA A 5 -11.23 5.57 -4.70
C ALA A 5 -10.24 4.41 -4.57
N LEU A 6 -9.69 3.96 -5.69
CA LEU A 6 -8.39 3.29 -5.68
C LEU A 6 -7.37 4.39 -5.35
N TYR A 7 -7.36 4.77 -4.08
CA TYR A 7 -6.48 5.77 -3.51
C TYR A 7 -5.25 5.03 -3.00
N ILE A 8 -4.23 4.88 -3.85
CA ILE A 8 -2.88 4.66 -3.34
C ILE A 8 -2.29 6.06 -3.13
N SER A 9 -2.73 6.73 -2.07
CA SER A 9 -2.03 7.89 -1.54
C SER A 9 -0.72 7.40 -0.93
N TYR A 10 0.39 7.81 -1.53
CA TYR A 10 1.73 7.54 -1.04
C TYR A 10 2.17 8.50 0.08
N GLU A 11 1.28 9.34 0.61
CA GLU A 11 1.58 10.27 1.70
C GLU A 11 0.86 9.92 3.02
N GLU A 12 -0.15 9.06 2.97
CA GLU A 12 -0.77 8.45 4.15
C GLU A 12 -1.12 6.99 3.83
N ILE A 13 -0.10 6.12 3.78
CA ILE A 13 -0.37 4.70 3.98
C ILE A 13 -0.72 4.57 5.47
N ILE A 14 -2.01 4.75 5.79
CA ILE A 14 -2.57 4.15 7.00
C ILE A 14 -2.24 2.67 6.85
N SER A 15 -1.22 2.24 7.56
CA SER A 15 -0.86 0.84 7.64
C SER A 15 -2.15 0.09 7.94
N TYR A 16 -2.57 -0.84 7.08
CA TYR A 16 -3.77 -1.67 7.29
C TYR A 16 -3.69 -2.54 8.56
N THR A 17 -2.60 -2.39 9.31
CA THR A 17 -2.35 -3.01 10.59
C THR A 17 -2.47 -2.03 11.76
N THR A 18 -2.91 -0.79 11.54
CA THR A 18 -3.01 0.19 12.63
C THR A 18 -3.96 -0.32 13.71
N THR A 19 -3.47 -0.34 14.94
CA THR A 19 -4.20 -0.77 16.12
C THR A 19 -4.34 0.39 17.08
N LYS A 20 -5.56 0.59 17.54
CA LYS A 20 -6.02 1.64 18.45
C LYS A 20 -5.09 1.98 19.64
N LYS A 21 -4.34 1.01 20.17
CA LYS A 21 -3.64 1.13 21.47
C LYS A 21 -2.12 0.95 21.46
N SER A 22 -1.55 0.41 20.38
CA SER A 22 -0.09 0.14 20.33
C SER A 22 0.66 1.02 19.34
N ASP A 23 -0.05 1.93 18.66
CA ASP A 23 0.53 2.70 17.57
C ASP A 23 0.57 4.18 17.93
N PHE A 24 1.73 4.80 17.67
CA PHE A 24 1.92 6.23 17.79
C PHE A 24 1.97 6.82 16.38
N ILE A 25 0.82 7.28 15.89
CA ILE A 25 0.63 7.66 14.47
C ILE A 25 1.44 8.89 14.05
N ASP A 26 1.84 9.73 15.01
CA ASP A 26 2.67 10.91 14.75
C ASP A 26 4.17 10.56 14.66
N ALA A 27 4.55 9.29 14.84
CA ALA A 27 5.92 8.85 14.64
C ALA A 27 6.33 8.96 13.17
N LYS A 28 7.54 9.48 12.91
CA LYS A 28 8.13 9.50 11.56
C LYS A 28 8.31 8.09 10.96
N LEU A 29 8.55 7.11 11.82
CA LEU A 29 8.73 5.71 11.44
C LEU A 29 8.27 4.82 12.60
N ALA A 30 7.44 3.83 12.28
CA ALA A 30 7.00 2.81 13.22
C ALA A 30 7.24 1.41 12.60
N PHE A 31 7.88 0.53 13.37
CA PHE A 31 8.02 -0.87 13.00
C PHE A 31 6.99 -1.68 13.76
N LYS A 32 6.14 -2.41 13.03
CA LYS A 32 5.18 -3.33 13.62
C LYS A 32 5.70 -4.75 13.54
N ILE A 33 5.86 -5.39 14.70
CA ILE A 33 6.24 -6.80 14.81
C ILE A 33 5.02 -7.54 15.35
N SER A 34 4.39 -8.35 14.51
CA SER A 34 3.27 -9.19 14.91
C SER A 34 3.78 -10.55 15.35
N SER A 35 3.34 -11.04 16.50
CA SER A 35 3.51 -12.44 16.90
C SER A 35 2.58 -13.32 16.07
N SER A 36 3.05 -13.81 14.92
CA SER A 36 2.34 -14.85 14.17
C SER A 36 2.80 -16.22 14.67
N THR A 37 1.90 -17.03 15.21
CA THR A 37 2.15 -18.45 15.51
C THR A 37 2.14 -19.34 14.25
N LYS A 38 1.79 -18.79 13.08
CA LYS A 38 1.82 -19.50 11.80
C LYS A 38 3.11 -19.18 11.05
N LYS A 39 3.69 -20.19 10.38
CA LYS A 39 4.94 -20.25 9.59
C LYS A 39 5.07 -19.25 8.42
N ASN A 40 4.48 -18.07 8.50
CA ASN A 40 4.69 -16.99 7.54
C ASN A 40 5.58 -15.93 8.20
N PRO A 41 6.70 -15.54 7.56
CA PRO A 41 7.62 -14.57 8.14
C PRO A 41 6.92 -13.24 8.41
N VAL A 42 7.37 -12.57 9.48
CA VAL A 42 6.93 -11.25 9.92
C VAL A 42 6.99 -10.28 8.73
N GLN A 43 5.82 -9.86 8.25
CA GLN A 43 5.73 -8.82 7.22
C GLN A 43 5.89 -7.47 7.90
N ALA A 44 7.03 -6.81 7.67
CA ALA A 44 7.16 -5.39 7.97
C ALA A 44 6.18 -4.63 7.06
N THR A 45 5.45 -3.70 7.65
CA THR A 45 4.37 -2.96 6.98
C THR A 45 4.89 -2.17 5.78
N THR A 46 4.04 -2.13 4.75
CA THR A 46 4.29 -1.92 3.31
C THR A 46 5.18 -0.73 2.91
N TYR A 47 5.34 0.28 3.75
CA TYR A 47 6.20 1.44 3.47
C TYR A 47 7.69 1.17 3.77
N ALA A 48 7.99 0.49 4.87
CA ALA A 48 9.35 0.08 5.19
C ALA A 48 9.85 -0.93 4.15
N ASP A 49 9.01 -1.88 3.75
CA ASP A 49 9.37 -2.87 2.74
C ASP A 49 9.66 -2.26 1.36
N PHE A 50 8.96 -1.20 0.94
CA PHE A 50 9.24 -0.53 -0.34
C PHE A 50 10.53 0.30 -0.30
N MET A 51 10.74 1.10 0.76
CA MET A 51 11.95 1.90 0.92
C MET A 51 13.20 1.03 1.13
N LEU A 52 13.05 -0.06 1.89
CA LEU A 52 14.14 -1.00 2.18
C LEU A 52 14.35 -2.04 1.07
N LYS A 53 13.60 -2.02 -0.05
CA LYS A 53 13.83 -2.96 -1.17
C LYS A 53 15.24 -2.83 -1.74
N HIS A 54 15.70 -1.59 -1.93
CA HIS A 54 17.05 -1.35 -2.42
C HIS A 54 18.09 -1.78 -1.38
N GLU A 55 17.84 -1.51 -0.10
CA GLU A 55 18.73 -1.94 0.99
C GLU A 55 18.77 -3.47 1.15
N ARG A 56 17.65 -4.17 0.96
CA ARG A 56 17.59 -5.64 0.96
C ARG A 56 18.28 -6.24 -0.25
N ALA A 57 18.14 -5.65 -1.43
CA ALA A 57 18.84 -6.09 -2.63
C ALA A 57 20.36 -5.90 -2.47
N GLU A 58 20.79 -4.77 -1.90
CA GLU A 58 22.19 -4.52 -1.52
C GLU A 58 22.67 -5.49 -0.42
N ALA A 59 21.85 -5.76 0.60
CA ALA A 59 22.17 -6.73 1.67
C ALA A 59 22.26 -8.17 1.17
N ALA A 60 21.38 -8.56 0.25
CA ALA A 60 21.40 -9.87 -0.42
C ALA A 60 22.54 -9.99 -1.44
N SER A 61 23.04 -8.86 -1.98
CA SER A 61 24.19 -8.83 -2.89
C SER A 61 25.54 -9.08 -2.20
N GLY A 62 25.55 -9.21 -0.87
CA GLY A 62 26.76 -9.43 -0.06
C GLY A 62 27.66 -8.21 0.06
N LYS A 63 27.27 -7.06 -0.52
CA LYS A 63 28.01 -5.79 -0.42
C LYS A 63 27.78 -5.06 0.90
N VAL A 64 26.67 -5.32 1.58
CA VAL A 64 26.48 -4.89 2.96
C VAL A 64 27.29 -5.82 3.85
N PRO A 65 28.19 -5.31 4.70
CA PRO A 65 28.90 -6.16 5.66
C PRO A 65 27.86 -6.92 6.48
N GLN A 66 27.78 -8.24 6.30
CA GLN A 66 27.03 -9.09 7.20
C GLN A 66 27.72 -8.97 8.55
N ILE A 67 27.13 -8.21 9.46
CA ILE A 67 27.50 -8.26 10.86
C ILE A 67 27.15 -9.69 11.27
N PRO A 68 28.14 -10.56 11.59
CA PRO A 68 27.81 -11.86 12.12
C PRO A 68 26.90 -11.61 13.31
N LEU A 69 25.77 -12.32 13.41
CA LEU A 69 25.09 -12.45 14.68
C LEU A 69 26.15 -13.02 15.62
N LEU A 70 26.81 -12.16 16.41
CA LEU A 70 27.71 -12.60 17.46
C LEU A 70 26.85 -13.53 18.31
N GLY A 71 27.09 -14.83 18.19
CA GLY A 71 26.41 -15.83 18.99
C GLY A 71 26.52 -15.38 20.43
N ALA A 72 25.41 -15.45 21.16
CA ALA A 72 25.17 -14.87 22.49
C ALA A 72 26.38 -14.98 23.44
N GLY A 73 27.39 -14.14 23.22
CA GLY A 73 28.50 -13.91 24.10
C GLY A 73 27.97 -12.93 25.11
N ALA A 74 27.95 -13.33 26.37
CA ALA A 74 27.43 -12.54 27.47
C ALA A 74 28.18 -11.20 27.59
N CYS A 75 27.77 -10.20 26.82
CA CYS A 75 28.02 -8.81 27.13
C CYS A 75 27.17 -8.48 28.37
N THR A 76 27.78 -8.59 29.55
CA THR A 76 27.12 -8.39 30.85
C THR A 76 26.71 -6.93 31.11
N ALA A 77 27.08 -6.00 30.22
CA ALA A 77 26.61 -4.62 30.19
C ALA A 77 25.79 -4.39 28.92
N GLY A 78 24.60 -5.00 28.85
CA GLY A 78 23.58 -4.60 27.88
C GLY A 78 23.13 -3.15 28.14
N PRO A 79 22.46 -2.48 27.18
CA PRO A 79 21.77 -1.24 27.48
C PRO A 79 20.90 -1.47 28.73
N GLY A 80 20.90 -0.50 29.65
CA GLY A 80 20.13 -0.61 30.89
C GLY A 80 18.68 -1.04 30.61
N ALA A 81 18.04 -1.66 31.61
CA ALA A 81 16.69 -2.18 31.45
C ALA A 81 15.75 -1.12 30.82
N PRO A 82 14.86 -1.51 29.88
CA PRO A 82 13.96 -0.58 29.24
C PRO A 82 13.19 0.28 30.25
N GLN A 83 13.21 1.59 30.05
CA GLN A 83 12.48 2.51 30.92
C GLN A 83 11.03 2.64 30.44
N LYS A 84 10.08 2.32 31.32
CA LYS A 84 8.66 2.56 31.08
C LYS A 84 8.38 4.07 31.10
N ILE A 85 7.65 4.56 30.10
CA ILE A 85 7.14 5.92 30.07
C ILE A 85 5.80 5.97 30.80
N ASP A 86 5.74 6.72 31.89
CA ASP A 86 4.50 6.92 32.65
C ASP A 86 3.80 8.21 32.21
N PHE A 87 2.58 8.05 31.70
CA PHE A 87 1.72 9.17 31.33
C PHE A 87 0.84 9.58 32.51
N ARG A 88 0.81 10.87 32.84
CA ARG A 88 -0.15 11.43 33.79
C ARG A 88 -1.46 11.73 33.07
N VAL A 89 -2.51 10.96 33.35
CA VAL A 89 -3.77 11.04 32.62
C VAL A 89 -4.86 11.67 33.50
N SER A 90 -5.44 12.78 33.03
CA SER A 90 -6.56 13.44 33.71
C SER A 90 -7.91 12.81 33.34
N LYS A 91 -8.99 13.12 34.08
CA LYS A 91 -10.35 12.71 33.71
C LYS A 91 -10.76 13.22 32.32
N ALA A 92 -10.36 14.44 31.97
CA ALA A 92 -10.60 15.01 30.64
C ALA A 92 -9.83 14.24 29.55
N THR A 93 -8.57 13.88 29.82
CA THR A 93 -7.76 13.08 28.90
C THR A 93 -8.35 11.68 28.68
N LEU A 94 -8.85 11.02 29.74
CA LEU A 94 -9.54 9.74 29.62
C LEU A 94 -10.81 9.84 28.76
N ALA A 95 -11.59 10.92 28.92
CA ALA A 95 -12.76 11.17 28.08
C ALA A 95 -12.38 11.36 26.60
N ASN A 96 -11.30 12.10 26.32
CA ASN A 96 -10.78 12.29 24.97
C ASN A 96 -10.28 10.97 24.35
N ILE A 97 -9.57 10.14 25.11
CA ILE A 97 -9.16 8.80 24.69
C ILE A 97 -10.40 7.99 24.30
N ALA A 98 -11.42 7.93 25.16
CA ALA A 98 -12.64 7.20 24.87
C ALA A 98 -13.40 7.72 23.63
N ALA A 99 -13.37 9.04 23.38
CA ALA A 99 -13.96 9.64 22.19
C ALA A 99 -13.18 9.30 20.91
N ALA A 100 -11.85 9.47 20.93
CA ALA A 100 -10.96 9.08 19.82
C ALA A 100 -11.09 7.59 19.53
N GLU A 101 -11.25 6.79 20.57
CA GLU A 101 -11.46 5.36 20.47
C GLU A 101 -12.73 5.01 19.68
N ARG A 102 -13.87 5.66 19.99
CA ARG A 102 -15.12 5.45 19.25
C ARG A 102 -15.03 5.95 17.80
N ALA A 103 -14.36 7.08 17.60
CA ALA A 103 -14.15 7.65 16.27
C ALA A 103 -13.31 6.71 15.40
N PHE A 104 -12.25 6.12 15.96
CA PHE A 104 -11.43 5.11 15.29
C PHE A 104 -12.26 3.88 14.89
N ASP A 105 -13.05 3.33 15.81
CA ASP A 105 -13.87 2.14 15.52
C ASP A 105 -14.89 2.42 14.41
N ALA A 106 -15.55 3.59 14.45
CA ALA A 106 -16.46 4.02 13.40
C ALA A 106 -15.76 4.21 12.04
N LEU A 107 -14.55 4.79 12.06
CA LEU A 107 -13.74 4.96 10.85
C LEU A 107 -13.41 3.60 10.25
N VAL A 108 -12.83 2.68 11.04
CA VAL A 108 -12.48 1.33 10.57
C VAL A 108 -13.71 0.60 10.03
N ALA A 109 -14.85 0.66 10.73
CA ALA A 109 -16.09 0.01 10.29
C ALA A 109 -16.63 0.56 8.96
N SER A 110 -16.31 1.81 8.60
CA SER A 110 -16.73 2.44 7.34
C SER A 110 -15.83 2.13 6.14
N HIS A 111 -14.66 1.51 6.35
CA HIS A 111 -13.72 1.18 5.28
C HIS A 111 -13.92 -0.25 4.78
N ASP A 112 -13.96 -0.41 3.45
CA ASP A 112 -13.92 -1.73 2.80
C ASP A 112 -12.61 -1.88 2.02
N VAL A 113 -11.82 -2.90 2.36
CA VAL A 113 -10.51 -3.16 1.73
C VAL A 113 -10.49 -4.57 1.17
N ARG A 114 -10.01 -4.70 -0.07
CA ARG A 114 -9.78 -5.98 -0.76
C ARG A 114 -8.38 -6.00 -1.33
N VAL A 115 -7.69 -7.12 -1.19
CA VAL A 115 -6.35 -7.33 -1.75
C VAL A 115 -6.46 -8.38 -2.84
N LEU A 116 -6.10 -8.00 -4.07
CA LEU A 116 -6.06 -8.89 -5.23
C LEU A 116 -4.61 -9.21 -5.57
N ALA A 117 -4.24 -10.48 -5.47
CA ALA A 117 -2.96 -10.99 -5.97
C ALA A 117 -3.17 -11.63 -7.34
N PHE A 118 -2.98 -10.86 -8.40
CA PHE A 118 -3.11 -11.36 -9.77
C PHE A 118 -1.91 -12.25 -10.14
N GLN A 119 -2.18 -13.50 -10.53
CA GLN A 119 -1.15 -14.52 -10.84
C GLN A 119 -1.04 -14.87 -12.34
N GLY A 120 -1.81 -14.24 -13.21
CA GLY A 120 -1.83 -14.60 -14.63
C GLY A 120 -0.55 -14.25 -15.39
N PHE A 121 0.02 -13.08 -15.12
CA PHE A 121 1.27 -12.62 -15.70
C PHE A 121 1.88 -11.48 -14.86
N GLY A 122 3.08 -11.04 -15.22
CA GLY A 122 3.78 -9.95 -14.53
C GLY A 122 4.48 -9.00 -15.49
N SER A 123 5.32 -8.13 -14.92
CA SER A 123 6.02 -7.06 -15.66
C SER A 123 6.91 -7.59 -16.78
N SER A 124 7.52 -8.76 -16.62
CA SER A 124 8.35 -9.38 -17.66
C SER A 124 7.57 -9.63 -18.94
N PHE A 125 6.33 -10.11 -18.85
CA PHE A 125 5.47 -10.34 -20.00
C PHE A 125 5.09 -9.02 -20.68
N LEU A 126 4.65 -8.02 -19.91
CA LEU A 126 4.26 -6.71 -20.46
C LEU A 126 5.40 -6.01 -21.20
N LYS A 127 6.64 -6.18 -20.72
CA LYS A 127 7.84 -5.68 -21.39
C LYS A 127 8.07 -6.35 -22.75
N THR A 128 7.74 -7.64 -22.92
CA THR A 128 7.81 -8.30 -24.25
C THR A 128 6.84 -7.69 -25.26
N LEU A 129 5.70 -7.17 -24.77
CA LEU A 129 4.71 -6.46 -25.58
C LEU A 129 5.07 -4.98 -25.80
N LYS A 130 6.22 -4.52 -25.28
CA LYS A 130 6.63 -3.11 -25.29
C LYS A 130 5.63 -2.18 -24.58
N VAL A 131 4.94 -2.71 -23.57
CA VAL A 131 3.98 -1.95 -22.76
C VAL A 131 4.59 -1.66 -21.39
N SER A 132 4.45 -0.42 -20.92
CA SER A 132 4.80 -0.05 -19.55
C SER A 132 3.90 -0.80 -18.56
N PRO A 133 4.45 -1.56 -17.59
CA PRO A 133 3.64 -2.25 -16.59
C PRO A 133 2.73 -1.33 -15.79
N ASP A 134 3.21 -0.12 -15.50
CA ASP A 134 2.46 0.88 -14.75
C ASP A 134 1.29 1.44 -15.58
N ALA A 135 1.56 1.90 -16.81
CA ALA A 135 0.51 2.38 -17.71
C ALA A 135 -0.56 1.32 -18.01
N PHE A 136 -0.16 0.04 -18.09
CA PHE A 136 -1.09 -1.08 -18.21
C PHE A 136 -2.03 -1.17 -17.00
N CYS A 137 -1.49 -1.11 -15.78
CA CYS A 137 -2.30 -1.10 -14.56
C CYS A 137 -3.24 0.11 -14.51
N GLN A 138 -2.76 1.31 -14.89
CA GLN A 138 -3.60 2.51 -14.92
C GLN A 138 -4.78 2.36 -15.89
N MET A 139 -4.53 1.82 -17.09
CA MET A 139 -5.60 1.57 -18.06
C MET A 139 -6.56 0.46 -17.62
N ALA A 140 -6.07 -0.58 -16.96
CA ALA A 140 -6.92 -1.62 -16.38
C ALA A 140 -7.85 -1.05 -15.29
N ILE A 141 -7.34 -0.13 -14.45
CA ILE A 141 -8.15 0.57 -13.44
C ILE A 141 -9.22 1.44 -14.11
N GLN A 142 -8.87 2.20 -15.16
CA GLN A 142 -9.84 3.00 -15.92
C GLN A 142 -10.95 2.13 -16.52
N LEU A 143 -10.58 1.00 -17.14
CA LEU A 143 -11.54 0.07 -17.73
C LEU A 143 -12.46 -0.54 -16.68
N ALA A 144 -11.92 -1.03 -15.57
CA ALA A 144 -12.71 -1.59 -14.48
C ALA A 144 -13.69 -0.56 -13.90
N TYR A 145 -13.23 0.68 -13.68
CA TYR A 145 -14.09 1.77 -13.21
C TYR A 145 -15.21 2.09 -14.21
N TYR A 146 -14.89 2.16 -15.50
CA TYR A 146 -15.87 2.41 -16.55
C TYR A 146 -16.90 1.27 -16.64
N GLN A 147 -16.47 0.01 -16.56
CA GLN A 147 -17.37 -1.16 -16.53
C GLN A 147 -18.31 -1.15 -15.32
N MET A 148 -17.84 -0.66 -14.17
CA MET A 148 -18.64 -0.59 -12.94
C MET A 148 -19.64 0.58 -12.95
N THR A 149 -19.29 1.72 -13.54
CA THR A 149 -20.03 2.98 -13.36
C THR A 149 -20.60 3.58 -14.64
N GLY A 150 -20.12 3.14 -15.81
CA GLY A 150 -20.44 3.72 -17.12
C GLY A 150 -19.84 5.12 -17.35
N THR A 151 -18.95 5.59 -16.47
CA THR A 151 -18.37 6.94 -16.56
C THR A 151 -16.86 6.92 -16.39
N VAL A 152 -16.19 7.90 -16.99
CA VAL A 152 -14.77 8.19 -16.75
C VAL A 152 -14.67 9.34 -15.76
N LYS A 153 -13.75 9.26 -14.79
CA LYS A 153 -13.55 10.28 -13.76
C LYS A 153 -12.06 10.65 -13.64
N PRO A 154 -11.73 11.92 -13.32
CA PRO A 154 -10.35 12.34 -13.10
C PRO A 154 -9.64 11.41 -12.12
N THR A 155 -8.47 10.93 -12.51
CA THR A 155 -7.67 9.98 -11.73
C THR A 155 -6.34 10.63 -11.37
N TYR A 156 -5.95 10.47 -10.11
CA TYR A 156 -4.69 10.94 -9.55
C TYR A 156 -3.69 9.79 -9.53
N GLU A 157 -2.52 10.03 -10.08
CA GLU A 157 -1.37 9.13 -10.01
C GLU A 157 -0.15 9.94 -9.56
N ALA A 158 0.55 9.47 -8.53
CA ALA A 158 1.71 10.18 -8.00
C ALA A 158 2.96 9.87 -8.84
N ALA A 159 3.61 10.91 -9.37
CA ALA A 159 4.94 10.81 -9.97
C ALA A 159 5.99 11.43 -9.05
N MET A 160 7.12 10.75 -8.87
CA MET A 160 8.21 11.24 -8.02
C MET A 160 9.06 12.28 -8.74
N MET A 161 9.33 13.40 -8.06
CA MET A 161 10.18 14.49 -8.56
C MET A 161 11.60 14.45 -7.96
N LEU A 162 12.10 13.25 -7.67
CA LEU A 162 13.43 13.00 -7.07
C LEU A 162 14.61 13.70 -7.78
N PRO A 163 14.60 13.93 -9.11
CA PRO A 163 15.70 14.65 -9.77
C PRO A 163 15.84 16.13 -9.34
N PHE A 164 14.82 16.71 -8.71
CA PHE A 164 14.81 18.11 -8.29
C PHE A 164 15.19 18.26 -6.82
N ARG A 165 15.91 19.34 -6.49
CA ARG A 165 16.26 19.65 -5.10
C ARG A 165 14.99 19.86 -4.27
N HIS A 166 14.82 19.08 -3.20
CA HIS A 166 13.60 19.03 -2.38
C HIS A 166 12.34 18.61 -3.16
N GLY A 167 12.52 17.92 -4.30
CA GLY A 167 11.42 17.41 -5.09
C GLY A 167 10.57 16.42 -4.31
N ARG A 168 9.25 16.65 -4.31
CA ARG A 168 8.24 15.77 -3.71
C ARG A 168 7.58 14.94 -4.81
N THR A 169 6.29 15.14 -5.02
CA THR A 169 5.49 14.46 -6.02
C THR A 169 4.80 15.48 -6.93
N GLU A 170 4.48 15.05 -8.16
CA GLU A 170 3.56 15.74 -9.07
C GLU A 170 2.42 14.78 -9.43
N THR A 171 1.33 15.33 -9.97
CA THR A 171 0.16 14.58 -10.42
C THR A 171 0.27 14.19 -11.88
N VAL A 172 0.34 12.90 -12.15
CA VAL A 172 0.02 12.34 -13.46
C VAL A 172 -1.50 12.19 -13.55
N ARG A 173 -2.06 12.64 -14.66
CA ARG A 173 -3.49 12.48 -14.98
C ARG A 173 -3.62 11.35 -16.00
N SER A 174 -3.90 10.14 -15.52
CA SER A 174 -3.99 8.95 -16.38
C SER A 174 -5.23 8.97 -17.30
N VAL A 175 -6.15 9.90 -17.07
CA VAL A 175 -7.31 10.15 -17.94
C VAL A 175 -6.94 11.10 -19.06
N SER A 176 -7.11 10.64 -20.30
CA SER A 176 -6.93 11.39 -21.55
C SER A 176 -8.08 11.09 -22.51
N GLY A 177 -8.10 11.75 -23.67
CA GLY A 177 -9.07 11.44 -24.73
C GLY A 177 -8.91 10.01 -25.25
N GLU A 178 -7.67 9.55 -25.37
CA GLU A 178 -7.30 8.21 -25.82
C GLU A 178 -7.72 7.13 -24.81
N SER A 179 -7.51 7.36 -23.51
CA SER A 179 -7.92 6.39 -22.50
C SER A 179 -9.44 6.27 -22.40
N LYS A 180 -10.17 7.38 -22.57
CA LYS A 180 -11.63 7.37 -22.71
C LYS A 180 -12.08 6.58 -23.94
N ALA A 181 -11.52 6.89 -25.11
CA ALA A 181 -11.87 6.20 -26.35
C ALA A 181 -11.60 4.69 -26.25
N PHE A 182 -10.49 4.30 -25.61
CA PHE A 182 -10.15 2.91 -25.35
C PHE A 182 -11.22 2.20 -24.51
N VAL A 183 -11.62 2.76 -23.34
CA VAL A 183 -12.59 2.09 -22.47
C VAL A 183 -13.98 2.02 -23.09
N GLU A 184 -14.37 3.04 -23.85
CA GLU A 184 -15.64 3.06 -24.60
C GLU A 184 -15.64 2.01 -25.71
N ALA A 185 -14.56 1.90 -26.48
CA ALA A 185 -14.41 0.90 -27.53
C ALA A 185 -14.39 -0.53 -26.98
N PHE A 186 -13.71 -0.75 -25.86
CA PHE A 186 -13.64 -2.06 -25.21
C PHE A 186 -15.03 -2.53 -24.75
N GLN A 187 -15.87 -1.61 -24.27
CA GLN A 187 -17.24 -1.91 -23.84
C GLN A 187 -18.20 -2.11 -25.02
N ALA A 188 -17.98 -1.42 -26.15
CA ALA A 188 -18.83 -1.48 -27.33
C ALA A 188 -18.56 -2.69 -28.23
N ALA A 189 -17.39 -3.34 -28.11
CA ALA A 189 -17.04 -4.49 -28.95
C ALA A 189 -18.04 -5.65 -28.73
N PRO A 190 -18.74 -6.13 -29.79
CA PRO A 190 -19.66 -7.26 -29.66
C PRO A 190 -18.89 -8.51 -29.27
N GLU A 191 -19.39 -9.26 -28.28
CA GLU A 191 -18.80 -10.54 -27.89
C GLU A 191 -18.73 -11.47 -29.12
N GLY A 192 -17.52 -11.70 -29.63
CA GLY A 192 -17.29 -12.71 -30.67
C GLY A 192 -17.75 -14.08 -30.17
N GLY A 193 -18.63 -14.73 -30.92
CA GLY A 193 -19.26 -15.99 -30.56
C GLY A 193 -18.27 -17.07 -30.14
N GLY A 194 -18.27 -17.41 -28.86
CA GLY A 194 -17.42 -18.45 -28.29
C GLY A 194 -17.57 -18.55 -26.78
N GLY A 195 -18.64 -19.22 -26.33
CA GLY A 195 -18.75 -19.86 -25.00
C GLY A 195 -18.51 -18.98 -23.77
N ARG A 196 -19.60 -18.57 -23.10
CA ARG A 196 -19.59 -18.02 -21.75
C ARG A 196 -18.94 -18.99 -20.74
N ALA A 197 -17.64 -18.84 -20.51
CA ALA A 197 -16.99 -19.33 -19.30
C ALA A 197 -16.96 -18.20 -18.28
N GLY A 198 -18.12 -17.93 -17.66
CA GLY A 198 -18.25 -17.12 -16.46
C GLY A 198 -17.96 -15.63 -16.65
N ARG A 199 -18.90 -14.77 -16.23
CA ARG A 199 -18.54 -13.43 -15.79
C ARG A 199 -17.55 -13.60 -14.64
N ALA A 200 -16.26 -13.61 -14.93
CA ALA A 200 -15.23 -13.34 -13.95
C ALA A 200 -15.40 -11.86 -13.58
N ARG A 201 -16.30 -11.62 -12.62
CA ARG A 201 -16.12 -10.47 -11.73
C ARG A 201 -14.72 -10.67 -11.14
N LEU A 202 -13.82 -9.72 -11.43
CA LEU A 202 -12.58 -9.58 -10.68
C LEU A 202 -12.88 -9.50 -9.18
#